data_AF-A0A2V8QN39-F1
#
_entry.id   AF-A0A2V8QN39-F1
#
_cell.length_a   1.000
_cell.length_b   1.000
_cell.length_c   1.000
_cell.angle_alpha   90.00
_cell.angle_beta   90.00
_cell.angle_gamma   90.00
#
_symmetry.space_group_name_H-M   'P 1'
#
loop_
_entity.id
_entity.type
_entity.pdbx_description
1 polymer ?
#
loop_
_entity_poly.entity_id
_entity_poly.type
_entity_poly.pdbx_seq_one_letter_code
_entity_poly.pdbx_strand_id
1 'polypeptide(L)'
;MRKLIVAVFIAAFAAAPAFAQSQQAPTLRIVSEDGNRLPSDLLYGNTKVKPLRLRPGTNQPITIDDTDFYVQQQYVDFLSRFPDQSGFSFWQNDINQCGTNQACVDAHRVNVSAAFFLSIEFQQTGFLVYRLNKAAFGDIPNTPVPVRRETFMPDTRSISNGVVVGAQGWEQQLESNKVAFTQGFVQRPAFVAAYPQGMAADAYVNALFTKAGVTPTAQELQAAITVYGAGDTTGRAASLRSVAESQTLQQREFNKAFVLMQYFGYLKRNPNDLPDSDYSGYNFWLSKLNQFNGDFGSAEMVKAFVSSIEYRARF
;
A
#
# COMPACT_ATOMS: atom_id res chain seq x y z
N MET A 1 52.21 22.80 68.61
CA MET A 1 51.54 23.17 67.35
C MET A 1 51.83 22.11 66.29
N ARG A 2 50.82 21.72 65.49
CA ARG A 2 50.70 20.57 64.53
C ARG A 2 50.26 19.25 65.20
N LYS A 3 48.96 18.98 65.39
CA LYS A 3 47.91 18.47 64.46
C LYS A 3 48.19 17.05 63.92
N LEU A 4 47.36 16.08 64.32
CA LEU A 4 46.69 15.10 63.43
C LEU A 4 45.71 14.23 64.26
N ILE A 5 44.42 14.51 64.12
CA ILE A 5 43.31 13.62 64.51
C ILE A 5 42.96 12.85 63.24
N VAL A 6 43.07 11.52 63.26
CA VAL A 6 42.65 10.64 62.16
C VAL A 6 41.26 10.12 62.48
N ALA A 7 40.27 10.61 61.72
CA ALA A 7 38.92 10.07 61.69
C ALA A 7 38.90 8.86 60.74
N VAL A 8 38.49 7.70 61.24
CA VAL A 8 38.25 6.49 60.43
C VAL A 8 36.83 6.58 59.88
N PHE A 9 36.69 6.84 58.58
CA PHE A 9 35.42 6.74 57.85
C PHE A 9 35.21 5.29 57.40
N ILE A 10 34.13 4.66 57.86
CA ILE A 10 33.63 3.38 57.36
C ILE A 10 32.87 3.66 56.05
N ALA A 11 33.43 3.22 54.92
CA ALA A 11 32.74 3.25 53.63
C ALA A 11 31.82 2.03 53.52
N ALA A 12 30.51 2.24 53.63
CA ALA A 12 29.50 1.26 53.28
C ALA A 12 29.38 1.17 51.76
N PHE A 13 29.81 0.05 51.17
CA PHE A 13 29.54 -0.25 49.76
C PHE A 13 28.07 -0.66 49.60
N ALA A 14 27.27 0.23 49.03
CA ALA A 14 25.94 -0.13 48.52
C ALA A 14 26.09 -0.97 47.24
N ALA A 15 25.78 -2.26 47.34
CA ALA A 15 25.65 -3.13 46.17
C ALA A 15 24.37 -2.73 45.41
N ALA A 16 24.52 -2.03 44.29
CA ALA A 16 23.44 -1.87 43.34
C ALA A 16 23.21 -3.22 42.62
N PRO A 17 21.99 -3.77 42.59
CA PRO A 17 21.71 -4.94 41.77
C PRO A 17 21.79 -4.52 40.30
N ALA A 18 22.79 -5.05 39.59
CA ALA A 18 22.81 -4.99 38.15
C ALA A 18 21.60 -5.78 37.63
N PHE A 19 20.60 -5.09 37.10
CA PHE A 19 19.58 -5.71 36.27
C PHE A 19 20.29 -6.24 35.01
N ALA A 20 20.71 -7.50 35.05
CA ALA A 20 21.05 -8.25 33.86
C ALA A 20 19.75 -8.46 33.08
N GLN A 21 19.38 -7.50 32.24
CA GLN A 21 18.51 -7.79 31.10
C GLN A 21 19.26 -8.86 30.30
N SER A 22 18.67 -10.06 30.22
CA SER A 22 19.11 -11.10 29.31
C SER A 22 19.10 -10.52 27.89
N GLN A 23 20.22 -9.98 27.43
CA GLN A 23 20.42 -9.65 26.02
C GLN A 23 20.51 -10.98 25.28
N GLN A 24 19.35 -11.50 24.90
CA GLN A 24 19.25 -12.58 23.92
C GLN A 24 20.11 -12.18 22.71
N ALA A 25 20.99 -13.08 22.27
CA ALA A 25 21.81 -12.84 21.10
C ALA A 25 20.90 -12.44 19.92
N PRO A 26 21.26 -11.40 19.14
CA PRO A 26 20.44 -10.98 18.02
C PRO A 26 20.24 -12.15 17.05
N THR A 27 18.99 -12.50 16.79
CA THR A 27 18.63 -13.55 15.84
C THR A 27 18.27 -12.95 14.49
N LEU A 28 18.54 -13.69 13.41
CA LEU A 28 17.95 -13.39 12.11
C LEU A 28 16.45 -13.70 12.16
N ARG A 29 15.63 -12.76 11.69
CA ARG A 29 14.19 -12.92 11.57
C ARG A 29 13.68 -12.32 10.28
N ILE A 30 12.70 -12.97 9.67
CA ILE A 30 11.93 -12.41 8.56
C ILE A 30 10.64 -11.84 9.15
N VAL A 31 10.37 -10.57 8.88
CA VAL A 31 9.19 -9.86 9.37
C VAL A 31 8.48 -9.29 8.16
N SER A 32 7.23 -9.68 7.91
CA SER A 32 6.39 -8.88 7.03
C SER A 32 5.61 -7.85 7.80
N GLU A 33 5.18 -6.83 7.08
CA GLU A 33 4.37 -5.74 7.63
C GLU A 33 3.03 -6.21 8.22
N ASP A 34 2.60 -7.43 7.89
CA ASP A 34 1.28 -8.00 8.21
C ASP A 34 1.30 -9.52 8.50
N GLY A 35 2.46 -10.11 8.82
CA GLY A 35 2.62 -11.55 9.11
C GLY A 35 3.66 -12.30 8.25
N ASN A 36 3.22 -13.32 7.49
CA ASN A 36 4.06 -14.18 6.64
C ASN A 36 3.82 -13.92 5.13
N ARG A 37 3.53 -12.68 4.75
CA ARG A 37 3.17 -12.30 3.37
C ARG A 37 4.16 -11.30 2.79
N LEU A 38 4.20 -11.12 1.47
CA LEU A 38 5.11 -10.17 0.82
C LEU A 38 4.54 -8.75 0.82
N PRO A 39 5.36 -7.70 0.97
CA PRO A 39 6.82 -7.74 1.14
C PRO A 39 7.25 -8.09 2.57
N SER A 40 8.42 -8.73 2.70
CA SER A 40 9.02 -9.09 3.99
C SER A 40 10.43 -8.52 4.12
N ASP A 41 10.73 -8.00 5.31
CA ASP A 41 12.04 -7.50 5.69
C ASP A 41 12.85 -8.58 6.40
N LEU A 42 14.17 -8.56 6.19
CA LEU A 42 15.12 -9.35 6.97
C LEU A 42 15.70 -8.45 8.07
N LEU A 43 15.65 -8.92 9.31
CA LEU A 43 16.22 -8.22 10.46
C LEU A 43 17.24 -9.11 11.18
N TYR A 44 18.30 -8.50 11.69
CA TYR A 44 19.22 -9.10 12.66
C TYR A 44 19.06 -8.36 14.00
N GLY A 45 18.45 -9.01 14.99
CA GLY A 45 17.90 -8.29 16.14
C GLY A 45 16.86 -7.26 15.68
N ASN A 46 17.03 -5.99 16.07
CA ASN A 46 16.15 -4.89 15.64
C ASN A 46 16.67 -4.11 14.43
N THR A 47 17.78 -4.54 13.84
CA THR A 47 18.38 -3.86 12.69
C THR A 47 17.86 -4.50 11.41
N LYS A 48 17.19 -3.71 10.57
CA LYS A 48 16.86 -4.11 9.20
C LYS A 48 18.15 -4.30 8.41
N VAL A 49 18.32 -5.48 7.83
CA VAL A 49 19.49 -5.83 7.01
C VAL A 49 19.09 -5.95 5.56
N LYS A 50 19.97 -5.49 4.67
CA LYS A 50 19.82 -5.71 3.23
C LYS A 50 20.42 -7.07 2.89
N PRO A 51 19.62 -8.03 2.39
CA PRO A 51 20.18 -9.30 1.96
C PRO A 51 21.06 -9.10 0.73
N LEU A 52 22.31 -9.57 0.81
CA LEU A 52 23.16 -9.70 -0.37
C LEU A 52 22.54 -10.76 -1.28
N ARG A 53 22.16 -10.34 -2.49
CA ARG A 53 21.60 -11.23 -3.52
C ARG A 53 22.69 -11.47 -4.56
N LEU A 54 23.01 -12.73 -4.82
CA LEU A 54 24.00 -13.12 -5.82
C LEU A 54 23.31 -13.93 -6.92
N ARG A 55 23.75 -13.74 -8.16
CA ARG A 55 23.35 -14.56 -9.29
C ARG A 55 23.76 -16.02 -9.03
N PRO A 56 22.85 -17.00 -9.16
CA PRO A 56 23.15 -18.40 -8.88
C PRO A 56 24.40 -18.89 -9.60
N GLY A 57 25.32 -19.52 -8.86
CA GLY A 57 26.58 -20.04 -9.41
C GLY A 57 27.65 -18.99 -9.70
N THR A 58 27.47 -17.73 -9.28
CA THR A 58 28.46 -16.66 -9.47
C THR A 58 28.58 -15.78 -8.22
N ASN A 59 29.56 -14.86 -8.22
CA ASN A 59 29.68 -13.79 -7.22
C ASN A 59 29.12 -12.45 -7.71
N GLN A 60 28.33 -12.44 -8.78
CA GLN A 60 27.76 -11.20 -9.32
C GLN A 60 26.54 -10.77 -8.47
N PRO A 61 26.56 -9.56 -7.88
CA PRO A 61 25.41 -9.04 -7.15
C PRO A 61 24.20 -8.81 -8.06
N ILE A 62 23.00 -9.08 -7.55
CA ILE A 62 21.73 -8.69 -8.18
C ILE A 62 21.35 -7.30 -7.66
N THR A 63 21.06 -6.40 -8.58
CA THR A 63 20.71 -5.00 -8.29
C THR A 63 19.33 -4.65 -8.84
N ILE A 64 18.74 -3.54 -8.40
CA ILE A 64 17.48 -3.03 -8.97
C ILE A 64 17.58 -2.65 -10.45
N ASP A 65 18.79 -2.59 -11.00
CA ASP A 65 19.03 -2.37 -12.43
C ASP A 65 19.07 -3.66 -13.24
N ASP A 66 18.91 -4.82 -12.62
CA ASP A 66 18.68 -6.05 -13.35
C ASP A 66 17.20 -6.17 -13.73
N THR A 67 16.90 -6.42 -15.01
CA THR A 67 15.51 -6.46 -15.52
C THR A 67 14.64 -7.47 -14.77
N ASP A 68 15.16 -8.67 -14.53
CA ASP A 68 14.43 -9.74 -13.86
C ASP A 68 14.11 -9.39 -12.40
N PHE A 69 15.08 -8.82 -11.68
CA PHE A 69 14.85 -8.36 -10.32
C PHE A 69 13.92 -7.13 -10.26
N TYR A 70 14.08 -6.18 -11.19
CA TYR A 70 13.19 -5.01 -11.30
C TYR A 70 11.72 -5.43 -11.45
N VAL A 71 11.44 -6.32 -12.41
CA VAL A 71 10.09 -6.84 -12.66
C VAL A 71 9.57 -7.57 -11.43
N GLN A 72 10.37 -8.45 -10.81
CA GLN A 72 9.99 -9.13 -9.58
C GLN A 72 9.61 -8.15 -8.47
N GLN A 73 10.37 -7.06 -8.30
CA GLN A 73 10.06 -6.03 -7.32
C GLN A 73 8.75 -5.29 -7.63
N GLN A 74 8.40 -5.07 -8.91
CA GLN A 74 7.10 -4.44 -9.24
C GLN A 74 5.93 -5.32 -8.80
N TYR A 75 6.00 -6.64 -9.03
CA TYR A 75 4.98 -7.59 -8.56
C TYR A 75 4.87 -7.61 -7.03
N VAL A 76 6.00 -7.64 -6.32
CA VAL A 76 6.01 -7.64 -4.86
C VAL A 76 5.48 -6.33 -4.30
N ASP A 77 5.86 -5.20 -4.90
CA ASP A 77 5.55 -3.88 -4.37
C ASP A 77 4.10 -3.47 -4.58
N PHE A 78 3.49 -3.86 -5.69
CA PHE A 78 2.15 -3.42 -6.06
C PHE A 78 1.12 -4.53 -5.97
N LEU A 79 1.49 -5.80 -6.21
CA LEU A 79 0.55 -6.92 -6.19
C LEU A 79 0.72 -7.85 -4.98
N SER A 80 1.75 -7.61 -4.15
CA SER A 80 2.05 -8.42 -2.96
C SER A 80 2.21 -9.93 -3.25
N ARG A 81 2.68 -10.27 -4.46
CA ARG A 81 2.92 -11.64 -4.91
C ARG A 81 4.17 -11.73 -5.77
N PHE A 82 4.64 -12.96 -6.00
CA PHE A 82 5.62 -13.20 -7.05
C PHE A 82 4.96 -13.26 -8.43
N PRO A 83 5.71 -12.97 -9.50
CA PRO A 83 5.18 -13.06 -10.84
C PRO A 83 4.84 -14.50 -11.21
N ASP A 84 3.76 -14.66 -11.97
CA ASP A 84 3.54 -15.87 -12.76
C ASP A 84 4.52 -15.91 -13.93
N GLN A 85 4.83 -17.10 -14.45
CA GLN A 85 5.88 -17.27 -15.46
C GLN A 85 5.60 -16.45 -16.74
N SER A 86 4.35 -16.43 -17.20
CA SER A 86 3.94 -15.69 -18.40
C SER A 86 4.13 -14.18 -18.25
N GLY A 87 3.59 -13.60 -17.17
CA GLY A 87 3.74 -12.18 -16.89
C GLY A 87 5.20 -11.80 -16.64
N PHE A 88 5.96 -12.65 -15.94
CA PHE A 88 7.39 -12.42 -15.72
C PHE A 88 8.15 -12.30 -17.04
N SER A 89 7.95 -13.24 -17.94
CA SER A 89 8.62 -13.24 -19.25
C SER A 89 8.15 -12.07 -20.11
N PHE A 90 6.86 -11.74 -20.10
CA PHE A 90 6.30 -10.62 -20.86
C PHE A 90 6.98 -9.29 -20.49
N TRP A 91 7.00 -8.93 -19.21
CA TRP A 91 7.57 -7.66 -18.76
C TRP A 91 9.09 -7.59 -18.89
N GLN A 92 9.79 -8.73 -18.74
CA GLN A 92 11.22 -8.78 -19.01
C GLN A 92 11.51 -8.54 -20.49
N ASN A 93 10.76 -9.18 -21.39
CA ASN A 93 10.95 -9.00 -22.83
C ASN A 93 10.67 -7.55 -23.27
N ASP A 94 9.65 -6.90 -22.69
CA ASP A 94 9.34 -5.50 -22.97
C ASP A 94 10.50 -4.54 -22.63
N ILE A 95 11.26 -4.81 -21.57
CA ILE A 95 12.45 -4.02 -21.22
C ILE A 95 13.67 -4.46 -22.04
N ASN A 96 13.88 -5.77 -22.17
CA ASN A 96 15.10 -6.33 -22.78
C ASN A 96 15.19 -6.07 -24.29
N GLN A 97 14.07 -5.81 -24.98
CA GLN A 97 14.08 -5.42 -26.40
C GLN A 97 14.85 -4.12 -26.67
N CYS A 98 15.08 -3.30 -25.65
CA CYS A 98 15.91 -2.09 -25.74
C CYS A 98 17.41 -2.37 -25.90
N GLY A 99 17.87 -3.61 -25.67
CA GLY A 99 19.29 -3.95 -25.66
C GLY A 99 20.08 -3.07 -24.70
N THR A 100 21.14 -2.41 -25.18
CA THR A 100 22.01 -1.54 -24.39
C THR A 100 21.61 -0.05 -24.41
N ASN A 101 20.47 0.30 -25.00
CA ASN A 101 20.00 1.69 -25.03
C ASN A 101 19.37 2.08 -23.69
N GLN A 102 20.14 2.78 -22.85
CA GLN A 102 19.69 3.14 -21.49
C GLN A 102 18.44 4.02 -21.48
N ALA A 103 18.32 4.98 -22.39
CA ALA A 103 17.13 5.84 -22.46
C ALA A 103 15.86 5.04 -22.79
N CYS A 104 15.99 4.02 -23.65
CA CYS A 104 14.92 3.07 -23.93
C CYS A 104 14.59 2.23 -22.68
N VAL A 105 15.60 1.67 -22.02
CA VAL A 105 15.41 0.86 -20.80
C VAL A 105 14.69 1.67 -19.71
N ASP A 106 15.11 2.92 -19.48
CA ASP A 106 14.50 3.78 -18.46
C ASP A 106 13.02 4.09 -18.79
N ALA A 107 12.72 4.38 -20.06
CA ALA A 107 11.34 4.60 -20.50
C ALA A 107 10.47 3.35 -20.34
N HIS A 108 10.98 2.18 -20.74
CA HIS A 108 10.26 0.92 -20.58
C HIS A 108 10.05 0.55 -19.11
N ARG A 109 11.04 0.75 -18.23
CA ARG A 109 10.85 0.54 -16.78
C ARG A 109 9.72 1.39 -16.22
N VAL A 110 9.69 2.67 -16.57
CA VAL A 110 8.60 3.58 -16.20
C VAL A 110 7.25 3.06 -16.68
N ASN A 111 7.16 2.65 -17.95
CA ASN A 111 5.91 2.15 -18.52
C ASN A 111 5.46 0.82 -17.92
N VAL A 112 6.38 -0.15 -17.78
CA VAL A 112 6.12 -1.44 -17.12
C VAL A 112 5.60 -1.21 -15.72
N SER A 113 6.25 -0.34 -14.94
CA SER A 113 5.83 -0.05 -13.58
C SER A 113 4.47 0.64 -13.51
N ALA A 114 4.23 1.63 -14.36
CA ALA A 114 2.92 2.27 -14.48
C ALA A 114 1.81 1.26 -14.79
N ALA A 115 2.09 0.27 -15.64
CA ALA A 115 1.11 -0.75 -16.03
C ALA A 115 0.61 -1.60 -14.84
N PHE A 116 1.39 -1.78 -13.77
CA PHE A 116 0.91 -2.47 -12.57
C PHE A 116 -0.22 -1.71 -11.88
N PHE A 117 -0.12 -0.39 -11.76
CA PHE A 117 -1.19 0.45 -11.18
C PHE A 117 -2.43 0.51 -12.08
N LEU A 118 -2.22 0.47 -13.39
CA LEU A 118 -3.30 0.48 -14.39
C LEU A 118 -3.95 -0.88 -14.59
N SER A 119 -3.32 -1.96 -14.12
CA SER A 119 -3.80 -3.33 -14.29
C SER A 119 -5.16 -3.53 -13.63
N ILE A 120 -5.95 -4.44 -14.20
CA ILE A 120 -7.22 -4.88 -13.60
C ILE A 120 -6.98 -5.35 -12.17
N GLU A 121 -5.89 -6.10 -11.93
CA GLU A 121 -5.57 -6.63 -10.61
C GLU A 121 -5.48 -5.51 -9.58
N PHE A 122 -4.70 -4.45 -9.84
CA PHE A 122 -4.53 -3.36 -8.89
C PHE A 122 -5.74 -2.43 -8.82
N GLN A 123 -6.40 -2.14 -9.94
CA GLN A 123 -7.59 -1.30 -9.98
C GLN A 123 -8.78 -1.92 -9.22
N GLN A 124 -8.88 -3.25 -9.23
CA GLN A 124 -9.95 -4.01 -8.58
C GLN A 124 -9.58 -4.48 -7.16
N THR A 125 -8.35 -4.25 -6.70
CA THR A 125 -7.89 -4.57 -5.33
C THR A 125 -7.50 -3.30 -4.58
N GLY A 126 -6.28 -2.79 -4.78
CA GLY A 126 -5.76 -1.61 -4.09
C GLY A 126 -6.62 -0.37 -4.28
N PHE A 127 -6.95 0.01 -5.52
CA PHE A 127 -7.81 1.17 -5.73
C PHE A 127 -9.24 0.96 -5.22
N LEU A 128 -9.73 -0.28 -5.17
CA LEU A 128 -11.02 -0.58 -4.54
C LEU A 128 -10.95 -0.34 -3.02
N VAL A 129 -9.90 -0.79 -2.33
CA VAL A 129 -9.70 -0.52 -0.88
C VAL A 129 -9.63 0.98 -0.60
N TYR A 130 -8.90 1.73 -1.42
CA TYR A 130 -8.88 3.19 -1.33
C TYR A 130 -10.30 3.77 -1.42
N ARG A 131 -11.06 3.40 -2.46
CA ARG A 131 -12.40 3.95 -2.71
C ARG A 131 -13.42 3.51 -1.68
N LEU A 132 -13.30 2.31 -1.11
CA LEU A 132 -14.15 1.84 -0.01
C LEU A 132 -13.95 2.70 1.24
N ASN A 133 -12.70 3.02 1.61
CA ASN A 133 -12.42 3.94 2.71
C ASN A 133 -12.93 5.35 2.40
N LYS A 134 -12.72 5.84 1.18
CA LYS A 134 -13.21 7.16 0.74
C LYS A 134 -14.73 7.26 0.81
N ALA A 135 -15.45 6.26 0.32
CA ALA A 135 -16.91 6.23 0.35
C ALA A 135 -17.47 6.07 1.77
N ALA A 136 -16.81 5.26 2.61
CA ALA A 136 -17.26 5.02 3.97
C ALA A 136 -16.98 6.21 4.91
N PHE A 137 -15.82 6.83 4.80
CA PHE A 137 -15.34 7.75 5.85
C PHE A 137 -14.93 9.13 5.34
N GLY A 138 -14.77 9.31 4.03
CA GLY A 138 -14.14 10.50 3.46
C GLY A 138 -12.62 10.45 3.62
N ASP A 139 -11.97 11.61 3.67
CA ASP A 139 -10.55 11.67 4.02
C ASP A 139 -10.37 11.58 5.54
N ILE A 140 -9.23 11.03 5.98
CA ILE A 140 -8.88 11.00 7.40
C ILE A 140 -8.78 12.46 7.88
N PRO A 141 -9.36 12.81 9.06
CA PRO A 141 -9.39 14.19 9.53
C PRO A 141 -8.03 14.87 9.46
N ASN A 142 -8.01 16.07 8.88
CA ASN A 142 -6.80 16.90 8.67
C ASN A 142 -5.74 16.28 7.74
N THR A 143 -6.12 15.35 6.88
CA THR A 143 -5.24 14.78 5.85
C THR A 143 -5.92 14.78 4.48
N PRO A 144 -5.16 14.75 3.37
CA PRO A 144 -5.72 14.71 2.02
C PRO A 144 -5.92 13.27 1.49
N VAL A 145 -5.96 12.26 2.37
CA VAL A 145 -6.02 10.84 2.00
C VAL A 145 -7.06 10.08 2.83
N PRO A 146 -7.76 9.08 2.26
CA PRO A 146 -8.80 8.32 2.97
C PRO A 146 -8.26 7.14 3.76
N VAL A 147 -7.00 6.72 3.53
CA VAL A 147 -6.44 5.51 4.12
C VAL A 147 -4.94 5.66 4.32
N ARG A 148 -4.44 5.06 5.39
CA ARG A 148 -3.00 4.94 5.66
C ARG A 148 -2.49 3.55 5.30
N ARG A 149 -1.19 3.46 5.03
CA ARG A 149 -0.53 2.27 4.50
C ARG A 149 -0.75 1.03 5.36
N GLU A 150 -0.65 1.19 6.67
CA GLU A 150 -0.80 0.13 7.67
C GLU A 150 -2.16 -0.57 7.61
N THR A 151 -3.23 0.16 7.26
CA THR A 151 -4.57 -0.40 7.06
C THR A 151 -4.77 -0.86 5.62
N PHE A 152 -4.20 -0.12 4.66
CA PHE A 152 -4.33 -0.40 3.23
C PHE A 152 -3.75 -1.75 2.82
N MET A 153 -2.55 -2.09 3.29
CA MET A 153 -1.84 -3.28 2.86
C MET A 153 -2.55 -4.60 3.21
N PRO A 154 -3.00 -4.85 4.46
CA PRO A 154 -3.71 -6.08 4.79
C PRO A 154 -5.08 -6.18 4.11
N ASP A 155 -5.79 -5.05 3.94
CA ASP A 155 -7.07 -5.00 3.24
C ASP A 155 -6.90 -5.35 1.76
N THR A 156 -5.90 -4.76 1.10
CA THR A 156 -5.60 -5.05 -0.31
C THR A 156 -5.25 -6.52 -0.53
N ARG A 157 -4.44 -7.10 0.36
CA ARG A 157 -4.07 -8.52 0.31
C ARG A 157 -5.24 -9.46 0.54
N SER A 158 -6.26 -9.02 1.30
CA SER A 158 -7.49 -9.79 1.47
C SER A 158 -8.27 -9.90 0.15
N ILE A 159 -8.33 -8.81 -0.62
CA ILE A 159 -9.00 -8.81 -1.92
C ILE A 159 -8.16 -9.53 -2.99
N SER A 160 -6.84 -9.34 -3.01
CA SER A 160 -5.95 -9.95 -4.03
C SER A 160 -5.60 -11.42 -3.77
N ASN A 161 -6.02 -12.00 -2.64
CA ASN A 161 -5.62 -13.35 -2.25
C ASN A 161 -5.95 -14.41 -3.31
N GLY A 162 -4.92 -15.04 -3.88
CA GLY A 162 -5.06 -16.08 -4.91
C GLY A 162 -5.48 -15.55 -6.29
N VAL A 163 -5.49 -14.24 -6.51
CA VAL A 163 -5.85 -13.63 -7.79
C VAL A 163 -4.60 -13.53 -8.68
N VAL A 164 -4.70 -14.11 -9.87
CA VAL A 164 -3.76 -13.89 -10.99
C VAL A 164 -4.62 -13.63 -12.21
N VAL A 165 -4.68 -12.38 -12.67
CA VAL A 165 -5.53 -12.02 -13.82
C VAL A 165 -5.14 -12.82 -15.07
N GLY A 166 -6.11 -13.46 -15.70
CA GLY A 166 -5.91 -14.35 -16.85
C GLY A 166 -5.73 -15.82 -16.51
N ALA A 167 -5.53 -16.20 -15.24
CA ALA A 167 -5.54 -17.59 -14.81
C ALA A 167 -6.97 -18.14 -14.74
N GLN A 168 -7.19 -19.43 -14.95
CA GLN A 168 -8.54 -20.01 -14.92
C GLN A 168 -9.28 -19.69 -13.60
N GLY A 169 -10.48 -19.10 -13.70
CA GLY A 169 -11.35 -18.81 -12.55
C GLY A 169 -10.98 -17.55 -11.76
N TRP A 170 -10.05 -16.73 -12.24
CA TRP A 170 -9.58 -15.54 -11.53
C TRP A 170 -10.69 -14.51 -11.25
N GLU A 171 -11.66 -14.35 -12.16
CA GLU A 171 -12.78 -13.42 -12.00
C GLU A 171 -13.67 -13.83 -10.82
N GLN A 172 -13.97 -15.12 -10.71
CA GLN A 172 -14.80 -15.65 -9.62
C GLN A 172 -14.07 -15.58 -8.28
N GLN A 173 -12.76 -15.87 -8.26
CA GLN A 173 -11.95 -15.72 -7.05
C GLN A 173 -11.90 -14.25 -6.59
N LEU A 174 -11.66 -13.32 -7.51
CA LEU A 174 -11.63 -11.89 -7.21
C LEU A 174 -12.98 -11.40 -6.67
N GLU A 175 -14.08 -11.76 -7.34
CA GLU A 175 -15.42 -11.35 -6.89
C GLU A 175 -15.77 -11.94 -5.52
N SER A 176 -15.47 -13.22 -5.29
CA SER A 176 -15.62 -13.86 -3.98
C SER A 176 -14.84 -13.12 -2.89
N ASN A 177 -13.58 -12.75 -3.17
CA ASN A 177 -12.75 -12.01 -2.22
C ASN A 177 -13.34 -10.63 -1.91
N LYS A 178 -13.82 -9.89 -2.92
CA LYS A 178 -14.44 -8.57 -2.73
C LYS A 178 -15.71 -8.65 -1.90
N VAL A 179 -16.59 -9.63 -2.15
CA VAL A 179 -17.81 -9.85 -1.37
C VAL A 179 -17.46 -10.16 0.08
N ALA A 180 -16.58 -11.13 0.32
CA ALA A 180 -16.17 -11.50 1.68
C ALA A 180 -15.53 -10.31 2.43
N PHE A 181 -14.61 -9.59 1.76
CA PHE A 181 -13.95 -8.42 2.33
C PHE A 181 -14.96 -7.33 2.71
N THR A 182 -15.87 -6.97 1.82
CA THR A 182 -16.80 -5.86 2.07
C THR A 182 -17.89 -6.19 3.07
N GLN A 183 -18.33 -7.45 3.14
CA GLN A 183 -19.19 -7.92 4.23
C GLN A 183 -18.48 -7.79 5.59
N GLY A 184 -17.20 -8.13 5.67
CA GLY A 184 -16.39 -7.89 6.88
C GLY A 184 -16.19 -6.40 7.17
N PHE A 185 -15.96 -5.60 6.13
CA PHE A 185 -15.72 -4.16 6.24
C PHE A 185 -16.92 -3.43 6.87
N VAL A 186 -18.15 -3.70 6.43
CA VAL A 186 -19.35 -3.04 6.96
C VAL A 186 -19.71 -3.46 8.39
N GLN A 187 -19.09 -4.53 8.90
CA GLN A 187 -19.23 -4.98 10.28
C GLN A 187 -18.18 -4.39 11.21
N ARG A 188 -17.18 -3.66 10.68
CA ARG A 188 -16.16 -3.01 11.51
C ARG A 188 -16.81 -2.00 12.46
N PRO A 189 -16.38 -1.89 13.73
CA PRO A 189 -17.00 -0.98 14.70
C PRO A 189 -17.10 0.48 14.21
N ALA A 190 -16.07 0.99 13.52
CA ALA A 190 -16.09 2.33 12.94
C ALA A 190 -17.17 2.51 11.85
N PHE A 191 -17.42 1.48 11.05
CA PHE A 191 -18.46 1.51 10.02
C PHE A 191 -19.85 1.47 10.65
N VAL A 192 -20.06 0.59 11.63
CA VAL A 192 -21.33 0.48 12.36
C VAL A 192 -21.65 1.78 13.12
N ALA A 193 -20.64 2.44 13.68
CA ALA A 193 -20.81 3.73 14.34
C ALA A 193 -21.18 4.86 13.35
N ALA A 194 -20.58 4.87 12.15
CA ALA A 194 -20.88 5.86 11.11
C ALA A 194 -22.23 5.62 10.42
N TYR A 195 -22.63 4.35 10.31
CA TYR A 195 -23.84 3.90 9.64
C TYR A 195 -24.57 2.90 10.54
N PRO A 196 -25.46 3.36 11.44
CA PRO A 196 -26.21 2.48 12.31
C PRO A 196 -27.10 1.49 11.54
N GLN A 197 -27.41 0.34 12.15
CA GLN A 197 -28.39 -0.58 11.57
C GLN A 197 -29.79 0.07 11.49
N GLY A 198 -30.56 -0.30 10.47
CA GLY A 198 -31.92 0.22 10.27
C GLY A 198 -32.02 1.54 9.52
N MET A 199 -30.91 2.09 9.01
CA MET A 199 -30.97 3.21 8.07
C MET A 199 -31.80 2.84 6.83
N ALA A 200 -32.63 3.77 6.35
CA ALA A 200 -33.30 3.59 5.05
C ALA A 200 -32.27 3.57 3.91
N ALA A 201 -32.58 2.85 2.83
CA ALA A 201 -31.66 2.63 1.71
C ALA A 201 -31.18 3.94 1.07
N ASP A 202 -32.09 4.88 0.85
CA ASP A 202 -31.80 6.22 0.32
C ASP A 202 -30.90 7.02 1.26
N ALA A 203 -31.20 7.05 2.56
CA ALA A 203 -30.40 7.75 3.55
C ALA A 203 -28.98 7.17 3.66
N TYR A 204 -28.86 5.83 3.63
CA TYR A 204 -27.57 5.15 3.66
C TYR A 204 -26.72 5.46 2.42
N VAL A 205 -27.30 5.32 1.22
CA VAL A 205 -26.57 5.56 -0.04
C VAL A 205 -26.19 7.04 -0.20
N ASN A 206 -27.09 7.95 0.13
CA ASN A 206 -26.80 9.39 0.08
C ASN A 206 -25.70 9.77 1.07
N ALA A 207 -25.66 9.17 2.26
CA ALA A 207 -24.59 9.39 3.23
C ALA A 207 -23.23 8.92 2.68
N LEU A 208 -23.18 7.75 2.02
CA LEU A 208 -21.95 7.24 1.39
C LEU A 208 -21.45 8.17 0.27
N PHE A 209 -22.31 8.62 -0.65
CA PHE A 209 -21.90 9.56 -1.69
C PHE A 209 -21.48 10.93 -1.13
N THR A 210 -22.15 11.38 -0.06
CA THR A 210 -21.77 12.60 0.66
C THR A 210 -20.37 12.48 1.26
N LYS A 211 -20.05 11.36 1.91
CA LYS A 211 -18.70 11.09 2.44
C LYS A 211 -17.65 10.97 1.33
N ALA A 212 -18.01 10.31 0.23
CA ALA A 212 -17.17 10.20 -0.96
C ALA A 212 -16.84 11.58 -1.58
N GLY A 213 -17.68 12.60 -1.34
CA GLY A 213 -17.51 13.95 -1.87
C GLY A 213 -17.79 14.04 -3.36
N VAL A 214 -18.74 13.24 -3.85
CA VAL A 214 -19.17 13.22 -5.26
C VAL A 214 -20.69 13.26 -5.39
N THR A 215 -21.16 13.81 -6.51
CA THR A 215 -22.57 13.74 -6.90
C THR A 215 -22.74 12.59 -7.89
N PRO A 216 -23.45 11.50 -7.55
CA PRO A 216 -23.64 10.38 -8.45
C PRO A 216 -24.59 10.72 -9.60
N THR A 217 -24.52 9.95 -10.67
CA THR A 217 -25.60 9.91 -11.67
C THR A 217 -26.86 9.28 -11.06
N ALA A 218 -28.02 9.53 -11.66
CA ALA A 218 -29.27 8.90 -11.24
C ALA A 218 -29.20 7.35 -11.31
N GLN A 219 -28.48 6.81 -12.29
CA GLN A 219 -28.29 5.37 -12.45
C GLN A 219 -27.40 4.78 -11.34
N GLU A 220 -26.28 5.43 -11.01
CA GLU A 220 -25.40 4.98 -9.92
C GLU A 220 -26.11 5.02 -8.57
N LEU A 221 -26.87 6.10 -8.31
CA LEU A 221 -27.69 6.23 -7.11
C LEU A 221 -28.71 5.10 -7.00
N GLN A 222 -29.50 4.88 -8.07
CA GLN A 222 -30.54 3.85 -8.08
C GLN A 222 -29.95 2.44 -7.98
N ALA A 223 -28.81 2.16 -8.62
CA ALA A 223 -28.13 0.88 -8.52
C ALA A 223 -27.73 0.57 -7.07
N ALA A 224 -27.09 1.52 -6.39
CA ALA A 224 -26.67 1.38 -5.00
C ALA A 224 -27.85 1.22 -4.03
N ILE A 225 -28.97 1.90 -4.27
CA ILE A 225 -30.22 1.74 -3.50
C ILE A 225 -30.84 0.36 -3.76
N THR A 226 -30.85 -0.09 -5.00
CA THR A 226 -31.46 -1.38 -5.38
C THR A 226 -30.73 -2.55 -4.73
N VAL A 227 -29.39 -2.56 -4.77
CA VAL A 227 -28.59 -3.63 -4.15
C VAL A 227 -28.55 -3.57 -2.63
N TYR A 228 -28.95 -2.44 -2.02
CA TYR A 228 -29.12 -2.35 -0.56
C TYR A 228 -30.15 -3.37 -0.05
N GLY A 229 -31.17 -3.67 -0.85
CA GLY A 229 -32.15 -4.72 -0.56
C GLY A 229 -32.77 -4.57 0.83
N ALA A 230 -32.64 -5.61 1.66
CA ALA A 230 -33.20 -5.65 3.01
C ALA A 230 -32.42 -4.83 4.06
N GLY A 231 -31.25 -4.27 3.71
CA GLY A 231 -30.39 -3.53 4.65
C GLY A 231 -29.64 -4.41 5.66
N ASP A 232 -29.57 -5.72 5.40
CA ASP A 232 -28.71 -6.64 6.13
C ASP A 232 -27.22 -6.43 5.77
N THR A 233 -26.33 -7.21 6.38
CA THR A 233 -24.89 -7.12 6.12
C THR A 233 -24.56 -7.25 4.63
N THR A 234 -25.24 -8.16 3.92
CA THR A 234 -25.01 -8.41 2.49
C THR A 234 -25.41 -7.20 1.66
N GLY A 235 -26.62 -6.66 1.86
CA GLY A 235 -27.12 -5.51 1.14
C GLY A 235 -26.32 -4.23 1.42
N ARG A 236 -25.93 -4.00 2.68
CA ARG A 236 -25.09 -2.86 3.07
C ARG A 236 -23.70 -2.93 2.43
N ALA A 237 -23.09 -4.11 2.40
CA ALA A 237 -21.80 -4.33 1.75
C ALA A 237 -21.90 -4.16 0.22
N ALA A 238 -22.92 -4.73 -0.41
CA ALA A 238 -23.16 -4.59 -1.84
C ALA A 238 -23.41 -3.13 -2.24
N SER A 239 -24.16 -2.39 -1.43
CA SER A 239 -24.43 -0.98 -1.64
C SER A 239 -23.18 -0.11 -1.48
N LEU A 240 -22.36 -0.35 -0.44
CA LEU A 240 -21.05 0.30 -0.28
C LEU A 240 -20.13 0.01 -1.48
N ARG A 241 -20.07 -1.24 -1.95
CA ARG A 241 -19.31 -1.61 -3.16
C ARG A 241 -19.82 -0.87 -4.39
N SER A 242 -21.13 -0.83 -4.60
CA SER A 242 -21.74 -0.11 -5.73
C SER A 242 -21.35 1.36 -5.75
N VAL A 243 -21.23 2.01 -4.58
CA VAL A 243 -20.74 3.40 -4.48
C VAL A 243 -19.24 3.48 -4.80
N ALA A 244 -18.43 2.60 -4.19
CA ALA A 244 -16.96 2.56 -4.35
C ALA A 244 -16.50 2.19 -5.77
N GLU A 245 -17.31 1.43 -6.50
CA GLU A 245 -17.10 1.02 -7.89
C GLU A 245 -17.85 1.91 -8.88
N SER A 246 -18.51 2.98 -8.44
CA SER A 246 -19.18 3.93 -9.33
C SER A 246 -18.17 4.65 -10.23
N GLN A 247 -18.53 4.90 -11.49
CA GLN A 247 -17.63 5.55 -12.45
C GLN A 247 -17.29 6.96 -12.00
N THR A 248 -18.26 7.67 -11.43
CA THR A 248 -18.09 9.00 -10.86
C THR A 248 -16.98 9.02 -9.80
N LEU A 249 -17.01 8.09 -8.83
CA LEU A 249 -15.99 8.06 -7.78
C LEU A 249 -14.64 7.57 -8.30
N GLN A 250 -14.62 6.59 -9.21
CA GLN A 250 -13.41 6.12 -9.85
C GLN A 250 -12.65 7.27 -10.53
N GLN A 251 -13.34 8.05 -11.36
CA GLN A 251 -12.74 9.19 -12.06
C GLN A 251 -12.27 10.29 -11.11
N ARG A 252 -13.08 10.63 -10.10
CA ARG A 252 -12.77 11.70 -9.15
C ARG A 252 -11.49 11.43 -8.35
N GLU A 253 -11.27 10.17 -7.99
CA GLU A 253 -10.24 9.78 -7.04
C GLU A 253 -9.02 9.13 -7.68
N PHE A 254 -9.04 8.84 -8.98
CA PHE A 254 -7.97 8.13 -9.66
C PHE A 254 -6.59 8.78 -9.43
N ASN A 255 -6.44 10.07 -9.73
CA ASN A 255 -5.15 10.76 -9.61
C ASN A 255 -4.64 10.80 -8.15
N LYS A 256 -5.53 11.02 -7.18
CA LYS A 256 -5.20 11.03 -5.75
C LYS A 256 -4.71 9.66 -5.29
N ALA A 257 -5.47 8.62 -5.63
CA ALA A 257 -5.11 7.24 -5.33
C ALA A 257 -3.78 6.88 -6.01
N PHE A 258 -3.62 7.18 -7.30
CA PHE A 258 -2.40 6.91 -8.05
C PHE A 258 -1.16 7.50 -7.37
N VAL A 259 -1.19 8.79 -6.98
CA VAL A 259 -0.08 9.41 -6.25
C VAL A 259 0.17 8.74 -4.90
N LEU A 260 -0.89 8.44 -4.14
CA LEU A 260 -0.75 7.78 -2.84
C LEU A 260 -0.08 6.40 -2.97
N MET A 261 -0.41 5.64 -4.02
CA MET A 261 0.14 4.32 -4.24
C MET A 261 1.63 4.35 -4.62
N GLN A 262 2.14 5.47 -5.14
CA GLN A 262 3.58 5.66 -5.31
C GLN A 262 4.31 5.60 -3.96
N TYR A 263 3.80 6.30 -2.95
CA TYR A 263 4.37 6.29 -1.60
C TYR A 263 4.27 4.90 -0.97
N PHE A 264 3.10 4.26 -1.08
CA PHE A 264 2.88 2.96 -0.45
C PHE A 264 3.71 1.84 -1.10
N GLY A 265 3.83 1.87 -2.42
CA GLY A 265 4.51 0.85 -3.20
C GLY A 265 6.03 1.05 -3.25
N TYR A 266 6.52 2.21 -3.67
CA TYR A 266 7.96 2.46 -3.80
C TYR A 266 8.62 2.79 -2.45
N LEU A 267 8.04 3.70 -1.68
CA LEU A 267 8.70 4.25 -0.49
C LEU A 267 8.37 3.47 0.79
N LYS A 268 7.36 2.58 0.73
CA LYS A 268 6.92 1.74 1.84
C LYS A 268 6.49 2.53 3.08
N ARG A 269 5.99 3.75 2.90
CA ARG A 269 5.56 4.64 4.00
C ARG A 269 4.35 5.48 3.61
N ASN A 270 3.72 6.16 4.58
CA ASN A 270 2.75 7.20 4.28
C ASN A 270 3.47 8.48 3.82
N PRO A 271 2.81 9.35 3.04
CA PRO A 271 3.45 10.56 2.52
C PRO A 271 4.01 11.50 3.59
N ASN A 272 3.39 11.50 4.78
CA ASN A 272 3.76 12.35 5.91
C ASN A 272 4.65 11.66 6.95
N ASP A 273 5.05 10.41 6.71
CA ASP A 273 6.03 9.73 7.56
C ASP A 273 7.45 10.20 7.18
N LEU A 274 8.38 10.10 8.14
CA LEU A 274 9.80 10.44 7.93
C LEU A 274 10.37 9.81 6.65
N PRO A 275 11.24 10.51 5.90
CA PRO A 275 11.90 11.77 6.26
C PRO A 275 11.04 13.04 6.10
N ASP A 276 9.84 12.92 5.54
CA ASP A 276 8.88 14.01 5.48
C ASP A 276 8.15 14.18 6.83
N SER A 277 7.32 15.20 6.96
CA SER A 277 6.49 15.42 8.16
C SER A 277 5.08 15.92 7.84
N ASP A 278 4.75 16.04 6.56
CA ASP A 278 3.48 16.57 6.07
C ASP A 278 3.14 15.99 4.68
N TYR A 279 2.08 16.49 4.05
CA TYR A 279 1.64 16.04 2.72
C TYR A 279 2.13 16.96 1.59
N SER A 280 3.14 17.80 1.80
CA SER A 280 3.63 18.75 0.78
C SER A 280 4.10 18.03 -0.49
N GLY A 281 4.85 16.94 -0.36
CA GLY A 281 5.28 16.11 -1.48
C GLY A 281 4.10 15.47 -2.22
N TYR A 282 3.15 14.89 -1.49
CA TYR A 282 1.93 14.31 -2.08
C TYR A 282 1.13 15.36 -2.86
N ASN A 283 0.93 16.55 -2.27
CA ASN A 283 0.20 17.64 -2.91
C ASN A 283 0.93 18.20 -4.13
N PHE A 284 2.26 18.30 -4.09
CA PHE A 284 3.07 18.67 -5.24
C PHE A 284 2.86 17.72 -6.40
N TRP A 285 3.01 16.41 -6.15
CA TRP A 285 2.85 15.37 -7.17
C TRP A 285 1.43 15.32 -7.73
N LEU A 286 0.41 15.43 -6.87
CA LEU A 286 -0.99 15.50 -7.30
C LEU A 286 -1.25 16.73 -8.17
N SER A 287 -0.72 17.91 -7.78
CA SER A 287 -0.85 19.14 -8.57
C SER A 287 -0.19 19.00 -9.94
N LYS A 288 1.04 18.47 -10.00
CA LYS A 288 1.76 18.21 -11.25
C LYS A 288 1.00 17.23 -12.14
N LEU A 289 0.49 16.13 -11.58
CA LEU A 289 -0.29 15.15 -12.33
C LEU A 289 -1.57 15.77 -12.92
N ASN A 290 -2.28 16.58 -12.14
CA ASN A 290 -3.48 17.28 -12.62
C ASN A 290 -3.17 18.32 -13.70
N GLN A 291 -2.02 19.02 -13.61
CA GLN A 291 -1.56 19.96 -14.63
C GLN A 291 -1.38 19.28 -16.00
N PHE A 292 -0.96 18.01 -16.00
CA PHE A 292 -0.83 17.19 -17.20
C PHE A 292 -2.04 16.28 -17.45
N ASN A 293 -3.22 16.62 -16.93
CA ASN A 293 -4.47 15.88 -17.16
C ASN A 293 -4.41 14.39 -16.80
N GLY A 294 -3.61 14.00 -15.80
CA GLY A 294 -3.44 12.61 -15.42
C GLY A 294 -2.38 11.84 -16.21
N ASP A 295 -1.69 12.47 -17.16
CA ASP A 295 -0.58 11.86 -17.89
C ASP A 295 0.64 11.71 -16.98
N PHE A 296 0.90 10.48 -16.53
CA PHE A 296 2.01 10.16 -15.64
C PHE A 296 3.39 10.32 -16.30
N GLY A 297 3.47 10.21 -17.63
CA GLY A 297 4.69 10.34 -18.39
C GLY A 297 5.10 11.81 -18.50
N SER A 298 4.17 12.66 -18.91
CA SER A 298 4.33 14.12 -18.95
C SER A 298 4.55 14.71 -17.56
N ALA A 299 3.90 14.17 -16.52
CA ALA A 299 4.14 14.54 -15.13
C ALA A 299 5.46 13.98 -14.56
N GLU A 300 6.14 13.08 -15.27
CA GLU A 300 7.30 12.31 -14.80
C GLU A 300 7.08 11.60 -13.47
N MET A 301 5.83 11.27 -13.14
CA MET A 301 5.43 10.79 -11.83
C MET A 301 6.15 9.49 -11.48
N VAL A 302 5.96 8.46 -12.30
CA VAL A 302 6.52 7.12 -12.05
C VAL A 302 8.05 7.16 -12.14
N LYS A 303 8.59 7.91 -13.10
CA LYS A 303 10.03 8.15 -13.27
C LYS A 303 10.66 8.65 -11.97
N ALA A 304 10.09 9.69 -11.37
CA ALA A 304 10.67 10.31 -10.17
C ALA A 304 10.75 9.36 -8.97
N PHE A 305 9.77 8.48 -8.79
CA PHE A 305 9.78 7.50 -7.69
C PHE A 305 10.71 6.32 -7.98
N VAL A 306 10.72 5.78 -9.21
CA VAL A 306 11.62 4.69 -9.62
C VAL A 306 13.09 5.12 -9.55
N SER A 307 13.41 6.37 -9.87
CA SER A 307 14.78 6.90 -9.78
C SER A 307 15.13 7.48 -8.41
N SER A 308 14.19 7.54 -7.47
CA SER A 308 14.41 8.19 -6.18
C SER A 308 15.51 7.48 -5.37
N ILE A 309 16.29 8.26 -4.63
CA ILE A 309 17.32 7.74 -3.71
C ILE A 309 16.66 6.79 -2.71
N GLU A 310 15.48 7.14 -2.20
CA GLU A 310 14.77 6.35 -1.21
C GLU A 310 14.34 4.97 -1.74
N TYR A 311 13.75 4.89 -2.95
CA TYR A 311 13.41 3.60 -3.56
C TYR A 311 14.67 2.77 -3.83
N ARG A 312 15.70 3.38 -4.44
CA ARG A 312 16.93 2.67 -4.80
C ARG A 312 17.70 2.19 -3.56
N ALA A 313 17.65 2.94 -2.47
CA ALA A 313 18.25 2.57 -1.20
C ALA A 313 17.55 1.38 -0.50
N ARG A 314 16.46 0.84 -1.03
CA ARG A 314 15.89 -0.44 -0.55
C ARG A 314 16.71 -1.66 -0.98
N PHE A 315 17.54 -1.50 -2.00
CA PHE A 315 18.31 -2.57 -2.63
C PHE A 315 19.81 -2.41 -2.39
#